data_AF-A0A3C1F1Q5-F1
#
_entry.id   AF-A0A3C1F1Q5-F1
#
_cell.length_a   1.000
_cell.length_b   1.000
_cell.length_c   1.000
_cell.angle_alpha   90.00
_cell.angle_beta   90.00
_cell.angle_gamma   90.00
#
_symmetry.space_group_name_H-M   'P 1'
#
loop_
_entity.id
_entity.type
_entity.pdbx_description
1 polymer ?
#
loop_
_entity_poly.entity_id
_entity_poly.type
_entity_poly.pdbx_seq_one_letter_code
_entity_poly.pdbx_strand_id
1 'polypeptide(L)'
;MSIQIVCEFCRSKFSLAYPSLATRRRFCSRSCRSSAGWNLVRDKMKEALRVQQARDFSRTEITCSQCGKQFWIRPSRLKTAKFCSYRCSGLAHGGKNPKGHSSTTTDGECLEDHIRLAQNLLGRHLMRGENVHHINGNPRDNRPANLIVLKHGQHTTIHNLQRHRGCQLSAKDILTKFPQALWLGDILPS
;
A
#
# COMPACT_ATOMS: atom_id res chain seq x y z
N MET A 1 -26.06 -34.15 -37.91
CA MET A 1 -26.50 -32.73 -37.82
C MET A 1 -25.82 -32.10 -36.62
N SER A 2 -25.15 -30.96 -36.81
CA SER A 2 -24.57 -30.19 -35.71
C SER A 2 -25.68 -29.45 -34.97
N ILE A 3 -25.58 -29.36 -33.65
CA ILE A 3 -26.56 -28.66 -32.80
C ILE A 3 -25.90 -27.42 -32.19
N GLN A 4 -26.61 -26.29 -32.17
CA GLN A 4 -26.14 -25.08 -31.50
C GLN A 4 -26.68 -25.03 -30.07
N ILE A 5 -25.80 -24.77 -29.10
CA ILE A 5 -26.16 -24.57 -27.70
C ILE A 5 -25.49 -23.31 -27.15
N VAL A 6 -25.98 -22.80 -26.01
CA VAL A 6 -25.49 -21.56 -25.39
C VAL A 6 -24.55 -21.89 -24.23
N CYS A 7 -23.42 -21.19 -24.12
CA CYS A 7 -22.51 -21.35 -22.99
C CYS A 7 -23.09 -20.74 -21.71
N GLU A 8 -23.10 -21.49 -20.61
CA GLU A 8 -23.61 -21.01 -19.31
C GLU A 8 -22.79 -19.87 -18.69
N PHE A 9 -21.54 -19.68 -19.13
CA PHE A 9 -20.64 -18.65 -18.59
C PHE A 9 -20.66 -17.34 -19.39
N CYS A 10 -20.25 -17.39 -20.66
CA CYS A 10 -20.13 -16.20 -21.51
C CYS A 10 -21.35 -15.94 -22.39
N ARG A 11 -22.36 -16.83 -22.35
CA ARG A 11 -23.61 -16.74 -23.14
C ARG A 11 -23.43 -16.76 -24.66
N SER A 12 -22.24 -17.08 -25.17
CA SER A 12 -22.03 -17.25 -26.61
C SER A 12 -22.63 -18.57 -27.11
N LYS A 13 -23.15 -18.55 -28.34
CA LYS A 13 -23.63 -19.75 -29.04
C LYS A 13 -22.43 -20.52 -29.61
N PHE A 14 -22.43 -21.84 -29.47
CA PHE A 14 -21.40 -22.70 -30.03
C PHE A 14 -22.00 -24.01 -30.55
N SER A 15 -21.36 -24.59 -31.56
CA SER A 15 -21.83 -25.80 -32.23
C SER A 15 -21.20 -27.07 -31.64
N LEU A 16 -22.01 -28.12 -31.55
CA LEU A 16 -21.58 -29.47 -31.21
C LEU A 16 -21.69 -30.36 -32.44
N ALA A 17 -20.69 -31.20 -32.65
CA ALA A 17 -20.69 -32.19 -33.74
C ALA A 17 -21.77 -33.28 -33.55
N TYR A 18 -22.15 -33.56 -32.29
CA TYR A 18 -23.08 -34.64 -31.96
C TYR A 18 -24.18 -34.17 -30.99
N PRO A 19 -25.46 -34.41 -31.30
CA PRO A 19 -26.59 -34.04 -30.43
C PRO A 19 -26.53 -34.66 -29.03
N SER A 20 -25.99 -35.87 -28.90
CA SER A 20 -25.82 -36.56 -27.61
C SER A 20 -24.92 -35.80 -26.62
N LEU A 21 -24.09 -34.87 -27.09
CA LEU A 21 -23.26 -34.03 -26.23
C LEU A 21 -24.02 -32.88 -25.60
N ALA A 22 -25.18 -32.49 -26.14
CA ALA A 22 -25.96 -31.36 -25.66
C ALA A 22 -26.44 -31.54 -24.20
N THR A 23 -26.64 -32.78 -23.76
CA THR A 23 -27.08 -33.11 -22.39
C THR A 23 -26.00 -32.85 -21.33
N ARG A 24 -24.71 -32.91 -21.71
CA ARG A 24 -23.58 -32.80 -20.77
C ARG A 24 -22.69 -31.58 -21.00
N ARG A 25 -22.72 -30.99 -22.19
CA ARG A 25 -21.80 -29.92 -22.57
C ARG A 25 -22.41 -28.55 -22.23
N ARG A 26 -21.85 -27.89 -21.21
CA ARG A 26 -22.36 -26.63 -20.65
C ARG A 26 -21.54 -25.38 -21.03
N PHE A 27 -20.31 -25.58 -21.51
CA PHE A 27 -19.36 -24.50 -21.77
C PHE A 27 -18.71 -24.65 -23.15
N CYS A 28 -18.50 -23.51 -23.82
CA CYS A 28 -17.87 -23.46 -25.14
C CYS A 28 -16.38 -23.84 -25.08
N SER A 29 -15.68 -23.56 -23.98
CA SER A 29 -14.24 -23.81 -23.83
C SER A 29 -13.83 -24.28 -22.42
N ARG A 30 -12.62 -24.83 -22.31
CA ARG A 30 -11.99 -25.16 -21.01
C ARG A 30 -11.77 -23.90 -20.15
N SER A 31 -11.47 -22.76 -20.79
CA SER A 31 -11.36 -21.47 -20.10
C SER A 31 -12.69 -21.01 -19.51
N CYS A 32 -13.82 -21.12 -20.22
CA CYS A 32 -15.14 -20.80 -19.68
C CYS A 32 -15.55 -21.73 -18.54
N ARG A 33 -15.24 -23.03 -18.63
CA ARG A 33 -15.48 -23.99 -17.54
C ARG A 33 -14.70 -23.63 -16.28
N SER A 34 -13.41 -23.30 -16.42
CA SER A 34 -12.56 -22.90 -15.29
C SER A 34 -13.02 -21.58 -14.68
N SER A 35 -13.39 -20.61 -15.52
CA SER A 35 -13.88 -19.29 -15.07
C SER A 35 -15.23 -19.38 -14.37
N ALA A 36 -16.13 -20.26 -14.83
CA ALA A 36 -17.39 -20.54 -14.15
C ALA A 36 -17.18 -21.18 -12.77
N GLY A 37 -16.21 -22.10 -12.65
CA GLY A 37 -15.81 -22.68 -11.36
C GLY A 37 -15.31 -21.62 -10.38
N TRP A 38 -14.46 -20.70 -10.83
CA TRP A 38 -13.96 -19.57 -10.03
C TRP A 38 -15.08 -18.62 -9.59
N ASN A 39 -16.02 -18.29 -10.48
CA ASN A 39 -17.17 -17.44 -10.11
C ASN A 39 -18.09 -18.14 -9.08
N LEU A 40 -18.34 -19.44 -9.21
CA LEU A 40 -19.10 -20.21 -8.22
C LEU A 40 -18.41 -20.25 -6.85
N VAL A 41 -17.09 -20.44 -6.80
CA VAL A 41 -16.31 -20.38 -5.55
C VAL A 41 -16.35 -18.97 -4.96
N ARG A 42 -16.16 -17.93 -5.78
CA ARG A 42 -16.24 -16.52 -5.35
C ARG A 42 -17.61 -16.15 -4.80
N ASP A 43 -18.69 -16.61 -5.44
CA ASP A 43 -20.05 -16.28 -5.04
C ASP A 43 -20.46 -17.06 -3.77
N LYS A 44 -20.06 -18.33 -3.63
CA LYS A 44 -20.17 -19.08 -2.35
C LYS A 44 -19.37 -18.42 -1.22
N MET A 45 -18.18 -17.91 -1.53
CA MET A 45 -17.32 -17.23 -0.56
C MET A 45 -17.93 -15.87 -0.15
N LYS A 46 -18.49 -15.10 -1.10
CA LYS A 46 -19.26 -13.87 -0.81
C LYS A 46 -20.49 -14.15 0.05
N GLU A 47 -21.20 -15.25 -0.22
CA GLU A 47 -22.37 -15.65 0.55
C GLU A 47 -22.00 -16.06 1.98
N ALA A 48 -20.96 -16.88 2.15
CA ALA A 48 -20.41 -17.22 3.47
C ALA A 48 -19.90 -15.98 4.23
N LEU A 49 -19.30 -15.01 3.54
CA LEU A 49 -18.90 -13.71 4.10
C LEU A 49 -20.10 -12.84 4.49
N ARG A 50 -21.22 -12.86 3.75
CA ARG A 50 -22.45 -12.15 4.10
C ARG A 50 -23.07 -12.68 5.39
N VAL A 51 -23.11 -14.01 5.55
CA VAL A 51 -23.63 -14.66 6.77
C VAL A 51 -22.79 -14.28 8.00
N GLN A 52 -21.47 -14.12 7.87
CA GLN A 52 -20.62 -13.64 8.97
C GLN A 52 -20.69 -12.12 9.21
N GLN A 53 -21.15 -11.33 8.23
CA GLN A 53 -21.18 -9.86 8.30
C GLN A 53 -22.54 -9.26 8.66
N ALA A 54 -23.59 -10.06 8.87
CA ALA A 54 -24.86 -9.61 9.43
C ALA A 54 -24.78 -9.34 10.95
N ARG A 55 -23.70 -8.72 11.42
CA ARG A 55 -23.71 -8.02 12.70
C ARG A 55 -24.49 -6.75 12.44
N ASP A 56 -25.67 -6.65 13.03
CA ASP A 56 -26.52 -5.47 12.95
C ASP A 56 -25.70 -4.21 13.28
N PHE A 57 -25.31 -3.49 12.24
CA PHE A 57 -24.55 -2.25 12.34
C PHE A 57 -25.55 -1.13 12.62
N SER A 58 -26.23 -1.15 13.77
CA SER A 58 -27.03 -0.02 14.21
C SER A 58 -26.14 1.22 14.18
N ARG A 59 -26.32 2.06 13.14
CA ARG A 59 -25.48 3.23 12.92
C ARG A 59 -25.96 4.27 13.91
N THR A 60 -25.08 4.71 14.79
CA THR A 60 -25.40 5.81 15.72
C THR A 60 -25.08 7.13 15.02
N GLU A 61 -26.02 8.06 15.05
CA GLU A 61 -25.81 9.41 14.54
C GLU A 61 -25.16 10.28 15.61
N ILE A 62 -24.07 10.97 15.25
CA ILE A 62 -23.37 11.92 16.12
C ILE A 62 -23.07 13.21 15.37
N THR A 63 -22.85 14.28 16.14
CA THR A 63 -22.54 15.61 15.60
C THR A 63 -21.03 15.85 15.57
N CYS A 64 -20.52 16.33 14.45
CA CYS A 64 -19.12 16.73 14.32
C CYS A 64 -18.80 17.94 15.20
N SER A 65 -17.82 17.82 16.10
CA SER A 65 -17.42 18.92 17.00
C SER A 65 -16.71 20.09 16.31
N GLN A 66 -16.55 20.07 14.98
CA GLN A 66 -15.83 21.11 14.22
C GLN A 66 -16.72 21.86 13.24
N CYS A 67 -17.59 21.16 12.52
CA CYS A 67 -18.46 21.77 11.53
C CYS A 67 -19.96 21.64 11.88
N GLY A 68 -20.31 20.95 12.97
CA GLY A 68 -21.70 20.74 13.37
C GLY A 68 -22.50 19.77 12.51
N LYS A 69 -21.91 19.17 11.47
CA LYS A 69 -22.60 18.22 10.59
C LYS A 69 -22.89 16.89 11.31
N GLN A 70 -24.10 16.37 11.14
CA GLN A 70 -24.49 15.04 11.59
C GLN A 70 -23.89 13.96 10.69
N PHE A 71 -23.34 12.91 11.30
CA PHE A 71 -22.74 11.79 10.58
C PHE A 71 -22.87 10.47 11.35
N TRP A 72 -22.82 9.38 10.59
CA TRP A 72 -23.07 8.04 11.08
C TRP A 72 -21.78 7.34 11.49
N ILE A 73 -21.78 6.69 12.65
CA ILE A 73 -20.67 5.87 13.14
C ILE A 73 -21.14 4.49 13.60
N ARG A 74 -20.17 3.59 13.74
CA ARG A 74 -20.38 2.32 14.45
C ARG A 74 -20.45 2.59 15.97
N PRO A 75 -21.30 1.88 16.73
CA PRO A 75 -21.41 2.08 18.19
C PRO A 75 -20.07 1.95 18.92
N SER A 76 -19.18 1.07 18.46
CA SER A 76 -17.82 0.90 19.02
C SER A 76 -16.95 2.16 18.95
N ARG A 77 -17.30 3.11 18.09
CA ARG A 77 -16.58 4.38 17.92
C ARG A 77 -17.21 5.55 18.67
N LEU A 78 -18.31 5.34 19.40
CA LEU A 78 -19.03 6.42 20.08
C LEU A 78 -18.13 7.23 21.03
N LYS A 79 -17.21 6.55 21.74
CA LYS A 79 -16.28 7.20 22.67
C LYS A 79 -15.12 7.93 21.97
N THR A 80 -14.76 7.55 20.75
CA THR A 80 -13.52 7.99 20.08
C THR A 80 -13.76 8.90 18.88
N ALA A 81 -14.90 8.81 18.19
CA ALA A 81 -15.20 9.60 17.01
C ALA A 81 -15.74 10.98 17.39
N LYS A 82 -15.04 12.04 16.95
CA LYS A 82 -15.40 13.44 17.19
C LYS A 82 -15.71 14.24 15.92
N PHE A 83 -15.27 13.73 14.76
CA PHE A 83 -15.25 14.50 13.51
C PHE A 83 -15.82 13.70 12.34
N CYS A 84 -16.55 14.38 11.44
CA CYS A 84 -17.19 13.74 10.29
C CYS A 84 -16.22 13.41 9.14
N SER A 85 -15.03 14.00 9.13
CA SER A 85 -14.03 13.82 8.06
C SER A 85 -12.61 14.04 8.56
N TYR A 86 -11.63 13.54 7.79
CA TYR A 86 -10.22 13.79 8.05
C TYR A 86 -9.89 15.27 8.04
N ARG A 87 -10.51 16.05 7.14
CA ARG A 87 -10.37 17.51 7.09
C ARG A 87 -10.81 18.18 8.39
N CYS A 88 -12.00 17.83 8.91
CA CYS A 88 -12.48 18.37 10.19
C CYS A 88 -11.54 17.99 11.34
N SER A 89 -11.04 16.75 11.36
CA SER A 89 -10.05 16.32 12.35
C SER A 89 -8.74 17.10 12.23
N GLY A 90 -8.26 17.33 11.01
CA GLY A 90 -7.03 18.09 10.75
C GLY A 90 -7.16 19.55 11.19
N LEU A 91 -8.30 20.20 10.89
CA LEU A 91 -8.59 21.56 11.36
C LEU A 91 -8.63 21.63 12.89
N ALA A 92 -9.27 20.67 13.56
CA ALA A 92 -9.31 20.59 15.02
C ALA A 92 -7.93 20.46 15.67
N HIS A 93 -7.00 19.79 14.98
CA HIS A 93 -5.64 19.53 15.45
C HIS A 93 -4.60 20.52 14.88
N GLY A 94 -5.05 21.65 14.33
CA GLY A 94 -4.15 22.69 13.80
C GLY A 94 -3.25 22.22 12.65
N GLY A 95 -3.71 21.23 11.87
CA GLY A 95 -2.96 20.64 10.75
C GLY A 95 -1.77 19.75 11.17
N LYS A 96 -1.59 19.50 12.46
CA LYS A 96 -0.47 18.68 12.96
C LYS A 96 -0.91 17.22 13.10
N ASN A 97 -0.31 16.33 12.31
CA ASN A 97 -0.52 14.89 12.48
C ASN A 97 0.19 14.42 13.75
N PRO A 98 -0.50 13.82 14.75
CA PRO A 98 0.14 13.33 15.98
C PRO A 98 1.15 12.20 15.73
N LYS A 99 1.14 11.58 14.53
CA LYS A 99 2.12 10.58 14.08
C LYS A 99 3.34 11.16 13.34
N GLY A 100 3.53 12.48 13.32
CA GLY A 100 4.77 13.09 12.80
C GLY A 100 4.93 13.08 11.28
N HIS A 101 3.85 12.86 10.52
CA HIS A 101 3.83 13.07 9.07
C HIS A 101 3.02 14.35 8.78
N SER A 102 3.62 15.52 9.03
CA SER A 102 2.98 16.81 8.73
C SER A 102 2.98 17.03 7.22
N SER A 103 1.80 16.95 6.61
CA SER A 103 1.54 17.45 5.27
C SER A 103 1.00 18.87 5.38
N THR A 104 1.84 19.78 5.90
CA THR A 104 1.52 21.20 5.95
C THR A 104 2.75 22.00 5.54
N THR A 105 2.68 22.54 4.33
CA THR A 105 3.49 23.61 3.78
C THR A 105 3.29 24.88 4.58
N THR A 106 4.33 25.28 5.32
CA THR A 106 4.80 26.65 5.61
C THR A 106 6.05 26.43 6.45
N ASP A 107 7.19 26.95 5.99
CA ASP A 107 8.55 26.73 6.51
C ASP A 107 9.17 25.40 6.06
N GLY A 108 9.42 25.34 4.74
CA GLY A 108 9.95 24.18 4.06
C GLY A 108 11.41 23.89 4.39
N GLU A 109 11.62 22.82 5.15
CA GLU A 109 12.70 21.86 4.90
C GLU A 109 12.03 20.47 4.92
N CYS A 110 11.77 19.97 3.72
CA CYS A 110 10.89 18.85 3.46
C CYS A 110 11.62 17.51 3.61
N LEU A 111 10.85 16.47 3.95
CA LEU A 111 11.24 15.05 3.88
C LEU A 111 11.71 14.62 2.47
N GLU A 112 11.54 15.46 1.44
CA GLU A 112 12.01 15.28 0.05
C GLU A 112 13.43 15.82 -0.19
N ASP A 113 14.02 16.52 0.78
CA ASP A 113 15.32 17.21 0.59
C ASP A 113 16.49 16.24 0.49
N HIS A 114 16.50 15.16 1.26
CA HIS A 114 17.59 14.18 1.19
C HIS A 114 17.60 13.40 -0.14
N ILE A 115 16.44 13.14 -0.75
CA ILE A 115 16.36 12.50 -2.07
C ILE A 115 16.86 13.47 -3.14
N ARG A 116 16.40 14.71 -3.12
CA ARG A 116 16.85 15.75 -4.05
C ARG A 116 18.34 16.03 -3.91
N LEU A 117 18.83 16.16 -2.67
CA LEU A 117 20.25 16.33 -2.36
C LEU A 117 21.07 15.13 -2.84
N ALA A 118 20.59 13.90 -2.63
CA ALA A 118 21.27 12.70 -3.14
C ALA A 118 21.35 12.68 -4.66
N GLN A 119 20.27 13.04 -5.37
CA GLN A 119 20.27 13.10 -6.84
C GLN A 119 21.24 14.16 -7.37
N ASN A 120 21.28 15.33 -6.73
CA ASN A 120 22.19 16.42 -7.09
C ASN A 120 23.65 15.99 -6.91
N LEU A 121 24.00 15.37 -5.77
CA LEU A 121 25.36 14.90 -5.50
C LEU A 121 25.78 13.78 -6.46
N LEU A 122 24.86 12.89 -6.82
CA LEU A 122 25.13 11.80 -7.76
C LEU A 122 25.20 12.26 -9.22
N GLY A 123 24.74 13.48 -9.54
CA GLY A 123 24.62 13.97 -10.91
C GLY A 123 23.64 13.17 -11.78
N ARG A 124 22.76 12.36 -11.17
CA ARG A 124 21.74 11.54 -11.84
C ARG A 124 20.53 11.34 -10.95
N HIS A 125 19.38 11.05 -11.57
CA HIS A 125 18.23 10.58 -10.82
C HIS A 125 18.50 9.21 -10.15
N LEU A 126 17.82 8.98 -9.03
CA LEU A 126 17.80 7.65 -8.40
C LEU A 126 17.06 6.68 -9.31
N MET A 127 17.64 5.50 -9.50
CA MET A 127 17.04 4.44 -10.32
C MET A 127 15.86 3.79 -9.60
N ARG A 128 15.00 3.11 -10.37
CA ARG A 128 13.89 2.34 -9.80
C ARG A 128 14.42 1.28 -8.83
N GLY A 129 14.02 1.41 -7.56
CA GLY A 129 14.42 0.51 -6.48
C GLY A 129 15.66 0.96 -5.71
N GLU A 130 16.21 2.14 -5.99
CA GLU A 130 17.17 2.83 -5.12
C GLU A 130 16.44 3.68 -4.08
N ASN A 131 16.92 3.63 -2.84
CA ASN A 131 16.40 4.33 -1.68
C ASN A 131 17.57 4.99 -0.94
N VAL A 132 17.34 6.19 -0.39
CA VAL A 132 18.30 6.86 0.50
C VAL A 132 18.02 6.45 1.94
N HIS A 133 19.07 6.15 2.70
CA HIS A 133 19.01 5.76 4.09
C HIS A 133 19.81 6.74 4.97
N HIS A 134 19.21 7.16 6.08
CA HIS A 134 19.87 7.95 7.11
C HIS A 134 20.61 7.04 8.09
N ILE A 135 21.93 7.15 8.15
CA ILE A 135 22.80 6.27 8.94
C ILE A 135 22.51 6.41 10.44
N ASN A 136 22.36 7.64 10.93
CA ASN A 136 22.03 7.92 12.34
C ASN A 136 20.54 7.77 12.68
N GLY A 137 19.70 7.33 11.72
CA GLY A 137 18.26 7.18 11.91
C GLY A 137 17.48 8.47 12.16
N ASN A 138 18.11 9.65 12.07
CA ASN A 138 17.45 10.94 12.21
C ASN A 138 17.01 11.45 10.83
N PRO A 139 15.69 11.48 10.51
CA PRO A 139 15.21 11.90 9.20
C PRO A 139 15.43 13.39 8.89
N ARG A 140 15.83 14.19 9.89
CA ARG A 140 16.11 15.62 9.75
C ARG A 140 17.58 15.92 9.44
N ASP A 141 18.48 14.96 9.62
CA ASP A 141 19.91 15.16 9.37
C ASP A 141 20.25 14.78 7.93
N ASN A 142 20.17 15.75 7.02
CA ASN A 142 20.39 15.56 5.59
C ASN A 142 21.85 15.81 5.16
N ARG A 143 22.81 15.83 6.09
CA ARG A 143 24.23 15.97 5.75
C ARG A 143 24.66 14.80 4.85
N PRO A 144 25.44 15.01 3.78
CA PRO A 144 25.86 13.94 2.87
C PRO A 144 26.55 12.76 3.58
N ALA A 145 27.37 13.07 4.60
CA ALA A 145 28.00 12.06 5.45
C ALA A 145 27.01 11.16 6.22
N ASN A 146 25.76 11.59 6.41
CA ASN A 146 24.71 10.82 7.07
C ASN A 146 23.81 10.05 6.08
N LEU A 147 24.03 10.16 4.77
CA LEU A 147 23.17 9.60 3.73
C LEU A 147 23.89 8.52 2.93
N ILE A 148 23.23 7.39 2.75
CA ILE A 148 23.71 6.28 1.91
C ILE A 148 22.61 5.82 0.96
N VAL A 149 22.94 5.61 -0.30
CA VAL A 149 22.02 5.13 -1.34
C VAL A 149 22.17 3.62 -1.49
N LEU A 150 21.04 2.92 -1.41
CA LEU A 150 20.94 1.46 -1.32
C LEU A 150 19.78 0.95 -2.16
N LYS A 151 19.77 -0.34 -2.49
CA LYS A 151 18.56 -0.99 -3.04
C LYS A 151 17.48 -1.15 -1.96
N HIS A 152 16.23 -1.11 -2.36
CA HIS A 152 15.07 -1.24 -1.46
C HIS A 152 15.15 -2.46 -0.51
N GLY A 153 15.56 -3.63 -1.02
CA GLY A 153 15.72 -4.83 -0.19
C GLY A 153 16.87 -4.74 0.83
N GLN A 154 17.95 -4.02 0.50
CA GLN A 154 19.07 -3.78 1.41
C GLN A 154 18.64 -2.84 2.54
N HIS A 155 17.88 -1.80 2.21
CA HIS A 155 17.29 -0.88 3.19
C HIS A 155 16.44 -1.63 4.24
N THR A 156 15.55 -2.51 3.80
CA THR A 156 14.75 -3.35 4.71
C THR A 156 15.62 -4.26 5.59
N THR A 157 16.68 -4.82 5.03
CA THR A 157 17.63 -5.68 5.76
C THR A 157 18.34 -4.92 6.87
N ILE A 158 18.76 -3.68 6.61
CA ILE A 158 19.41 -2.81 7.61
C ILE A 158 18.47 -2.51 8.76
N HIS A 159 17.22 -2.12 8.49
CA HIS A 159 16.22 -1.86 9.54
C HIS A 159 15.97 -3.09 10.43
N ASN A 160 15.95 -4.28 9.83
CA ASN A 160 15.78 -5.52 10.58
C ASN A 160 17.01 -5.82 11.46
N LEU A 161 18.22 -5.58 10.96
CA LEU A 161 19.46 -5.74 11.73
C LEU A 161 19.57 -4.75 12.88
N GLN A 162 19.26 -3.48 12.64
CA GLN A 162 19.26 -2.44 13.68
C GLN A 162 18.24 -2.77 14.78
N ARG A 163 17.06 -3.30 14.41
CA ARG A 163 16.03 -3.75 15.37
C ARG A 163 16.48 -4.96 16.19
N HIS A 164 17.12 -5.95 15.57
CA HIS A 164 17.57 -7.16 16.27
C HIS A 164 18.78 -6.92 17.18
N ARG A 165 19.72 -6.07 16.76
CA ARG A 165 20.94 -5.77 17.53
C ARG A 165 20.75 -4.64 18.54
N GLY A 166 19.71 -3.83 18.39
CA GLY A 166 19.49 -2.65 19.23
C GLY A 166 20.52 -1.53 19.02
N CYS A 167 21.31 -1.57 17.95
CA CYS A 167 22.33 -0.58 17.63
C CYS A 167 22.23 -0.08 16.18
N GLN A 168 22.64 1.18 15.95
CA GLN A 168 22.77 1.74 14.62
C GLN A 168 24.07 1.24 13.98
N LEU A 169 24.01 0.88 12.69
CA LEU A 169 25.18 0.47 11.92
C LEU A 169 25.93 1.70 11.44
N SER A 170 27.26 1.67 11.49
CA SER A 170 28.07 2.73 10.91
C SER A 170 28.06 2.66 9.38
N ALA A 171 28.45 3.75 8.71
CA ALA A 171 28.63 3.77 7.25
C ALA A 171 29.53 2.60 6.78
N LYS A 172 30.62 2.36 7.52
CA LYS A 172 31.57 1.27 7.25
C LYS A 172 30.92 -0.10 7.33
N ASP A 173 30.12 -0.36 8.37
CA ASP A 173 29.43 -1.65 8.52
C ASP A 173 28.43 -1.90 7.37
N ILE A 174 27.72 -0.85 6.95
CA ILE A 174 26.76 -0.93 5.85
C ILE A 174 27.50 -1.21 4.54
N LEU A 175 28.62 -0.53 4.26
CA LEU A 175 29.45 -0.75 3.08
C LEU A 175 30.12 -2.13 3.07
N THR A 176 30.56 -2.64 4.22
CA THR A 176 31.08 -4.01 4.34
C THR A 176 30.01 -5.04 3.98
N LYS A 177 28.75 -4.80 4.37
CA LYS A 177 27.65 -5.73 4.06
C LYS A 177 27.11 -5.57 2.64
N PHE A 178 27.08 -4.34 2.13
CA PHE A 178 26.54 -4.00 0.83
C PHE A 178 27.58 -3.15 0.06
N PRO A 179 28.60 -3.79 -0.55
CA PRO A 179 29.68 -3.06 -1.20
C PRO A 179 29.24 -2.26 -2.44
N GLN A 180 28.04 -2.53 -2.97
CA GLN A 180 27.44 -1.76 -4.07
C GLN A 180 26.66 -0.52 -3.57
N ALA A 181 26.61 -0.28 -2.27
CA ALA A 181 26.00 0.91 -1.69
C ALA A 181 26.84 2.16 -2.00
N LEU A 182 26.18 3.30 -2.18
CA LEU A 182 26.86 4.57 -2.45
C LEU A 182 26.72 5.47 -1.24
N TRP A 183 27.81 5.67 -0.50
CA TRP A 183 27.84 6.61 0.61
C TRP A 183 28.10 8.02 0.08
N LEU A 184 27.22 8.97 0.42
CA LEU A 184 27.29 10.33 -0.11
C LEU A 184 28.32 11.21 0.61
N GLY A 185 28.90 10.71 1.72
CA GLY A 185 29.98 11.39 2.45
C GLY A 185 31.27 11.53 1.62
N ASP A 186 31.55 10.56 0.75
CA ASP A 186 32.77 10.52 -0.06
C ASP A 186 32.66 11.35 -1.36
N ILE A 187 31.47 11.85 -1.67
CA ILE A 187 31.17 12.51 -2.96
C ILE A 187 31.46 14.02 -2.90
N LEU A 188 31.67 14.58 -1.71
CA LEU A 188 32.11 15.97 -1.59
C LEU A 188 33.64 16.04 -1.77
N PRO A 189 34.16 16.80 -2.74
CA PRO A 189 35.55 17.23 -2.65
C PRO A 189 35.68 18.17 -1.44
N SER A 190 36.70 17.91 -0.63
CA SER A 190 37.28 18.85 0.34
C SER A 190 37.46 20.25 -0.23
#